data_AF-A0A2N2MYA1-F1
#
_entry.id   AF-A0A2N2MYA1-F1
#
_cell.length_a   1.000
_cell.length_b   1.000
_cell.length_c   1.000
_cell.angle_alpha   90.00
_cell.angle_beta   90.00
_cell.angle_gamma   90.00
#
_symmetry.space_group_name_H-M   'P 1'
#
loop_
_entity.id
_entity.type
_entity.pdbx_description
1 polymer ?
#
loop_
_entity_poly.entity_id
_entity_poly.type
_entity_poly.pdbx_seq_one_letter_code
_entity_poly.pdbx_strand_id
1 'polypeptide(L)'
;MIDKLISNDQYCEIRLKGHLDARWVKWFDGMKITLEENGNTLLKGRLADQAALHGVLKKVRDVGLPLLSVNSVLPDSKEESDL
;
A
#
# COMPACT_ATOMS: atom_id res chain seq x y z
N MET A 1 -5.90 24.59 15.23
CA MET A 1 -6.17 23.17 15.56
C MET A 1 -7.43 22.69 14.84
N ILE A 2 -7.45 22.75 13.50
CA ILE A 2 -8.59 22.30 12.67
C ILE A 2 -8.14 21.51 11.42
N ASP A 3 -6.85 21.54 11.07
CA ASP A 3 -6.33 20.88 9.85
C ASP A 3 -6.25 19.34 9.92
N LYS A 4 -6.39 18.74 11.11
CA LYS A 4 -6.27 17.27 11.27
C LYS A 4 -7.57 16.52 10.91
N LEU A 5 -8.69 17.20 10.70
CA LEU A 5 -9.99 16.56 10.45
C LEU A 5 -10.40 16.43 8.96
N ILE A 6 -9.63 16.99 8.03
CA ILE A 6 -9.99 16.98 6.59
C ILE A 6 -8.82 16.54 5.70
N SER A 7 -7.79 15.91 6.27
CA SER A 7 -6.85 15.18 5.41
C SER A 7 -7.54 13.92 4.91
N ASN A 8 -7.88 13.90 3.62
CA ASN A 8 -8.33 12.71 2.90
C ASN A 8 -7.20 11.67 2.74
N ASP A 9 -6.05 11.92 3.38
CA ASP A 9 -4.91 11.03 3.51
C ASP A 9 -5.36 9.71 4.13
N GLN A 10 -5.59 8.73 3.28
CA GLN A 10 -6.04 7.42 3.68
C GLN A 10 -4.86 6.46 3.67
N TYR A 11 -4.59 5.82 4.81
CA TYR A 11 -3.69 4.68 4.83
C TYR A 11 -4.38 3.49 4.17
N CYS A 12 -3.68 2.83 3.26
CA CYS A 12 -4.23 1.75 2.47
C CYS A 12 -3.34 0.51 2.59
N GLU A 13 -4.00 -0.65 2.62
CA GLU A 13 -3.38 -1.97 2.52
C GLU A 13 -3.93 -2.68 1.29
N ILE A 14 -3.03 -3.07 0.39
CA ILE A 14 -3.35 -3.79 -0.84
C ILE A 14 -2.61 -5.12 -0.77
N ARG A 15 -3.36 -6.22 -0.94
CA ARG A 15 -2.81 -7.57 -0.87
C ARG A 15 -2.89 -8.23 -2.23
N LEU A 16 -1.78 -8.80 -2.68
CA LEU A 16 -1.65 -9.45 -3.99
C LEU A 16 -1.26 -10.92 -3.80
N LYS A 17 -1.77 -11.79 -4.67
CA LYS A 17 -1.35 -13.19 -4.72
C LYS A 17 -0.02 -13.31 -5.45
N GLY A 18 0.96 -13.93 -4.81
CA GLY A 18 2.32 -14.04 -5.34
C GLY A 18 3.27 -12.99 -4.79
N HIS A 19 4.56 -13.27 -4.85
CA HIS A 19 5.62 -12.33 -4.50
C HIS A 19 5.90 -11.38 -5.65
N LEU A 20 5.93 -10.09 -5.35
CA LEU A 20 6.29 -9.05 -6.30
C LEU A 20 7.77 -9.17 -6.65
N ASP A 21 8.06 -9.32 -7.94
CA ASP A 21 9.42 -9.35 -8.47
C ASP A 21 10.15 -8.02 -8.18
N ALA A 22 11.41 -8.11 -7.76
CA ALA A 22 12.24 -6.99 -7.33
C ALA A 22 12.31 -5.85 -8.37
N ARG A 23 12.16 -6.15 -9.67
CA ARG A 23 12.14 -5.11 -10.72
C ARG A 23 10.99 -4.11 -10.59
N TRP A 24 9.87 -4.52 -9.97
CA TRP A 24 8.67 -3.69 -9.82
C TRP A 24 8.64 -2.92 -8.50
N VAL A 25 9.53 -3.22 -7.55
CA VAL A 25 9.56 -2.57 -6.23
C VAL A 25 9.62 -1.05 -6.36
N LYS A 26 10.48 -0.53 -7.25
CA LYS A 26 10.61 0.91 -7.52
C LYS A 26 9.35 1.55 -8.11
N TRP A 27 8.45 0.78 -8.72
CA TRP A 27 7.19 1.33 -9.24
C TRP A 27 6.20 1.66 -8.12
N PHE A 28 6.30 1.02 -6.97
CA PHE A 28 5.46 1.26 -5.80
C PHE A 28 6.16 2.13 -4.75
N ASP A 29 7.08 3.00 -5.19
CA ASP A 29 7.76 3.94 -4.31
C ASP A 29 6.76 4.78 -3.51
N GLY A 30 7.06 5.00 -2.22
CA GLY A 30 6.13 5.55 -1.23
C GLY A 30 5.19 4.54 -0.56
N MET A 31 5.20 3.26 -0.98
CA MET A 31 4.55 2.17 -0.25
C MET A 31 5.59 1.22 0.35
N LYS A 32 5.33 0.78 1.58
CA LYS A 32 6.02 -0.34 2.22
C LYS A 32 5.56 -1.63 1.54
N ILE A 33 6.53 -2.42 1.07
CA ILE A 33 6.29 -3.71 0.42
C ILE A 33 6.78 -4.80 1.37
N THR A 34 5.90 -5.73 1.73
CA THR A 34 6.22 -6.91 2.52
C THR A 34 5.91 -8.16 1.71
N LEU A 35 6.92 -9.02 1.54
CA LEU A 35 6.72 -10.36 1.00
C LEU A 35 6.39 -11.30 2.16
N GLU A 36 5.14 -11.78 2.22
CA GLU A 36 4.67 -12.61 3.32
C GLU A 36 5.07 -14.08 3.12
N GLU A 37 5.22 -14.82 4.23
CA GLU A 37 5.57 -16.25 4.24
C GLU A 37 4.56 -17.12 3.48
N ASN A 38 3.29 -16.70 3.43
CA ASN A 38 2.22 -17.38 2.70
C ASN A 38 2.32 -17.24 1.16
N GLY A 39 3.36 -16.57 0.65
CA GLY A 39 3.56 -16.34 -0.78
C GLY A 39 2.85 -15.12 -1.36
N ASN A 40 2.26 -14.25 -0.53
CA ASN A 40 1.57 -13.03 -0.96
C ASN A 40 2.47 -11.79 -0.83
N THR A 41 2.07 -10.71 -1.51
CA THR A 41 2.65 -9.39 -1.33
C THR A 41 1.66 -8.48 -0.62
N LEU A 42 2.11 -7.80 0.42
CA LEU A 42 1.39 -6.72 1.08
C LEU A 42 2.03 -5.39 0.71
N LEU A 43 1.24 -4.48 0.14
CA LEU A 43 1.60 -3.09 -0.09
C LEU A 43 0.85 -2.24 0.94
N LYS A 44 1.57 -1.48 1.76
CA LYS A 44 0.99 -0.60 2.79
C LYS A 44 1.56 0.81 2.67
N GLY A 45 0.71 1.83 2.72
CA GLY A 45 1.20 3.21 2.66
C GLY A 45 0.10 4.26 2.70
N ARG A 46 0.52 5.51 2.85
CA ARG A 46 -0.37 6.67 2.79
C ARG A 46 -0.66 7.02 1.34
N LEU A 47 -1.93 7.24 1.02
CA LEU A 47 -2.37 7.75 -0.28
C LEU A 47 -2.99 9.12 -0.09
N ALA A 48 -2.58 10.08 -0.93
CA ALA A 48 -3.05 11.46 -0.85
C ALA A 48 -4.54 11.60 -1.23
N ASP A 49 -5.00 10.77 -2.15
CA ASP A 49 -6.39 10.77 -2.63
C ASP A 49 -6.75 9.44 -3.34
N GLN A 50 -7.97 9.37 -3.87
CA GLN A 50 -8.43 8.22 -4.65
C GLN A 50 -7.72 8.10 -6.01
N ALA A 51 -7.22 9.19 -6.60
CA ALA A 51 -6.47 9.12 -7.85
C ALA A 51 -5.13 8.38 -7.65
N ALA A 52 -4.46 8.61 -6.52
CA ALA A 52 -3.28 7.86 -6.10
C ALA A 52 -3.61 6.37 -5.91
N LEU A 53 -4.74 6.03 -5.27
CA LEU A 53 -5.20 4.64 -5.15
C LEU A 53 -5.38 3.98 -6.53
N HIS A 54 -6.13 4.62 -7.43
CA HIS A 54 -6.35 4.10 -8.77
C HIS A 54 -5.06 3.99 -9.58
N GLY A 55 -4.09 4.89 -9.37
CA GLY A 55 -2.75 4.80 -9.94
C GLY A 55 -1.99 3.55 -9.48
N VAL A 56 -2.08 3.22 -8.18
CA VAL A 56 -1.50 1.98 -7.63
C VAL A 56 -2.20 0.73 -8.19
N LEU A 57 -3.53 0.72 -8.23
CA LEU A 57 -4.30 -0.42 -8.79
C LEU A 57 -4.01 -0.65 -10.27
N LYS A 58 -3.76 0.43 -11.03
CA LYS A 58 -3.29 0.33 -12.42
C LYS A 58 -1.94 -0.38 -12.50
N LYS A 59 -0.97 0.00 -11.65
CA LYS A 59 0.34 -0.68 -11.57
C LYS A 59 0.18 -2.16 -11.20
N VAL A 60 -0.68 -2.48 -10.22
CA VAL A 60 -0.98 -3.87 -9.84
C VAL A 60 -1.47 -4.68 -11.04
N ARG A 61 -2.42 -4.14 -11.80
CA ARG A 61 -2.92 -4.77 -13.04
C ARG A 61 -1.80 -5.00 -14.05
N ASP A 62 -0.91 -4.03 -14.22
CA ASP A 62 0.18 -4.11 -15.20
C ASP A 62 1.27 -5.13 -14.80
N VAL A 63 1.44 -5.44 -13.50
CA VAL A 63 2.30 -6.54 -13.02
C VAL A 63 1.66 -7.91 -13.29
N GLY A 64 0.33 -7.99 -13.37
CA GLY A 64 -0.40 -9.22 -13.66
C GLY A 64 -0.60 -10.16 -12.46
N LEU A 65 -0.32 -9.71 -11.23
CA LEU A 65 -0.63 -10.47 -10.01
C LEU A 65 -2.11 -10.31 -9.63
N PRO A 66 -2.80 -11.40 -9.22
CA PRO A 66 -4.18 -11.30 -8.73
C PRO A 66 -4.29 -10.41 -7.49
N LEU A 67 -5.21 -9.44 -7.54
CA LEU A 67 -5.58 -8.61 -6.40
C LEU A 67 -6.47 -9.42 -5.44
N LEU A 68 -6.05 -9.52 -4.17
CA LEU A 68 -6.79 -10.25 -3.13
C LEU A 68 -7.68 -9.31 -2.31
N SER A 69 -7.18 -8.15 -1.90
CA SER A 69 -7.94 -7.18 -1.10
C SER A 69 -7.39 -5.76 -1.24
N VAL A 70 -8.27 -4.78 -1.02
CA VAL A 70 -7.94 -3.36 -0.85
C VAL A 70 -8.68 -2.88 0.38
N ASN A 71 -7.95 -2.49 1.42
CA ASN A 71 -8.52 -2.05 2.69
C ASN A 71 -8.00 -0.67 3.04
N SER A 72 -8.91 0.20 3.43
CA SER A 72 -8.58 1.45 4.10
C SER A 72 -8.34 1.17 5.57
N VAL A 73 -7.17 1.54 6.07
CA VAL A 73 -6.76 1.28 7.45
C VAL A 73 -6.35 2.59 8.12
N LEU A 74 -6.38 2.61 9.45
CA LEU A 74 -5.71 3.66 10.20
C LEU A 74 -4.19 3.46 10.09
N PRO A 75 -3.39 4.54 10.12
CA PRO A 75 -1.95 4.40 10.28
C PRO A 75 -1.66 3.57 11.52
N ASP A 76 -0.82 2.54 11.38
CA ASP A 76 -0.38 1.74 12.52
C ASP A 76 0.36 2.70 13.47
N SER A 77 -0.14 2.85 14.70
CA SER A 77 0.50 3.65 15.75
C SER A 77 1.79 3.03 16.29
N LYS A 78 2.37 2.06 15.58
CA LYS A 78 3.57 1.29 15.96
C LYS A 78 4.74 1.48 14.97
N GLU A 79 5.01 2.73 14.59
CA GLU A 79 6.29 3.10 13.97
C GLU A 79 7.06 4.16 14.81
N GLU A 80 6.80 4.23 16.12
CA GLU A 80 7.62 4.92 17.15
C GLU A 80 8.04 3.91 18.23
N SER A 81 8.82 2.89 17.87
CA SER A 81 9.48 2.00 18.83
C SER A 81 10.51 1.17 18.08
N ASP A 82 11.50 1.84 17.52
CA ASP A 82 12.83 1.28 17.27
C ASP A 82 13.78 2.48 17.17
N LEU A 83 14.01 3.11 18.33
CA LEU A 83 15.20 3.91 18.63
C LEU A 83 15.98 3.19 19.73
#